data_AF-A0AAU4C9C5-F1
#
_entry.id   AF-A0AAU4C9C5-F1
#
_cell.length_a   1.000
_cell.length_b   1.000
_cell.length_c   1.000
_cell.angle_alpha   90.00
_cell.angle_beta   90.00
_cell.angle_gamma   90.00
#
_symmetry.space_group_name_H-M   'P 1'
#
loop_
_entity.id
_entity.type
_entity.pdbx_description
1 polymer ?
#
loop_
_entity_poly.entity_id
_entity_poly.type
_entity_poly.pdbx_seq_one_letter_code
_entity_poly.pdbx_strand_id
1 'polypeptide(L)' 'MCDTEEQPKPSPPPLHTAPPGHSRAGHRVFGWCSRCTGREVWEELLAWRTRQNQADDRSEAPDRATAPSKEAARG' A
#
# COMPACT_ATOMS: atom_id res chain seq x y z
N MET A 1 12.35 -10.40 59.15
CA MET A 1 12.29 -9.46 58.02
C MET A 1 12.25 -10.31 56.77
N CYS A 2 11.14 -10.29 56.02
CA CYS A 2 11.02 -11.03 54.77
C CYS A 2 11.35 -10.06 53.64
N ASP A 3 12.45 -10.33 52.93
CA ASP A 3 12.80 -9.69 51.67
C ASP A 3 11.75 -10.09 50.63
N THR A 4 10.97 -9.11 50.17
CA THR A 4 10.10 -9.26 49.02
C THR A 4 10.97 -9.09 47.78
N GLU A 5 11.29 -10.19 47.10
CA GLU A 5 11.98 -10.14 45.81
C GLU A 5 11.06 -9.48 44.78
N GLU A 6 11.39 -8.24 44.42
CA GLU A 6 10.69 -7.46 43.39
C GLU A 6 10.98 -8.08 42.02
N GLN A 7 9.97 -8.75 41.46
CA GLN A 7 10.06 -9.38 40.14
C GLN A 7 10.25 -8.30 39.06
N PRO A 8 11.26 -8.41 38.17
CA PRO A 8 11.52 -7.40 37.15
C PRO A 8 10.35 -7.35 36.17
N LYS A 9 9.75 -6.16 36.04
CA LYS A 9 8.61 -5.90 35.16
C LYS A 9 9.00 -6.23 33.70
N PRO A 10 8.20 -7.00 32.96
CA PRO A 10 8.51 -7.33 31.57
C PRO A 10 8.62 -6.04 30.74
N SER A 11 9.75 -5.88 30.06
CA SER A 11 9.98 -4.76 29.17
C SER A 11 8.99 -4.84 27.99
N PRO A 12 8.41 -3.71 27.55
CA PRO A 12 7.53 -3.70 26.39
C PRO A 12 8.31 -4.18 25.15
N PRO A 13 7.64 -4.91 24.24
CA PRO A 13 8.30 -5.39 23.03
C PRO A 13 8.87 -4.21 22.24
N PRO A 14 10.00 -4.42 21.53
CA PRO A 14 10.60 -3.36 20.75
C PRO A 14 9.59 -2.86 19.72
N LEU A 15 9.32 -1.55 19.77
CA LEU A 15 8.55 -0.86 18.74
C LEU A 15 9.35 -0.93 17.45
N HIS A 16 8.93 -1.79 16.52
CA HIS A 16 9.46 -1.83 15.17
C HIS A 16 9.00 -0.56 14.43
N THR A 17 9.67 0.57 14.68
CA THR A 17 9.48 1.78 13.89
C THR A 17 10.04 1.56 12.50
N ALA A 18 9.19 1.75 11.50
CA ALA A 18 9.59 1.66 10.11
C ALA A 18 10.72 2.69 9.82
N PRO A 19 11.68 2.35 8.94
CA PRO A 19 12.73 3.27 8.52
C PRO A 19 12.18 4.62 8.02
N PRO A 20 12.97 5.71 8.09
CA PRO A 20 12.60 6.99 7.52
C PRO A 20 12.18 6.87 6.03
N GLY A 21 11.08 7.52 5.67
CA GLY A 21 10.56 7.54 4.29
C GLY A 21 9.40 6.56 4.02
N HIS A 22 9.01 5.73 4.99
CA HIS A 22 7.77 4.95 4.88
C HIS A 22 6.53 5.85 4.86
N SER A 23 5.54 5.47 4.03
CA SER A 23 4.26 6.16 3.95
C SER A 23 3.13 5.27 4.47
N ARG A 24 2.58 5.63 5.64
CA ARG A 24 1.39 4.97 6.19
C ARG A 24 0.17 5.10 5.25
N ALA A 25 0.07 6.21 4.54
CA ALA A 25 -0.96 6.42 3.53
C ALA A 25 -0.79 5.45 2.34
N GLY A 26 0.44 5.23 1.88
CA GLY A 26 0.75 4.26 0.82
C GLY A 26 0.30 2.86 1.19
N HIS A 27 0.62 2.41 2.40
CA HIS A 27 0.14 1.12 2.90
C HIS A 27 -1.39 1.00 2.93
N ARG A 28 -2.10 2.06 3.34
CA ARG A 28 -3.55 2.03 3.41
C ARG A 28 -4.21 1.94 2.02
N VAL A 29 -3.69 2.68 1.05
CA VAL A 29 -4.31 2.79 -0.29
C VAL A 29 -3.87 1.65 -1.20
N PHE A 30 -2.59 1.29 -1.18
CA PHE A 30 -2.00 0.35 -2.14
C PHE A 30 -1.62 -1.00 -1.52
N GLY A 31 -1.58 -1.10 -0.19
CA GLY A 31 -1.06 -2.28 0.54
C GLY A 31 0.46 -2.27 0.73
N TRP A 32 1.19 -1.32 0.14
CA TRP A 32 2.66 -1.27 0.15
C TRP A 32 3.19 0.18 0.16
N CYS A 33 4.50 0.35 0.35
CA CYS A 33 5.18 1.61 0.06
C CYS A 33 6.60 1.36 -0.50
N SER A 34 7.12 2.29 -1.29
CA SER A 34 8.42 2.15 -1.99
C SER A 34 9.65 2.12 -1.08
N ARG A 35 9.48 2.32 0.23
CA ARG A 35 10.55 2.22 1.22
C ARG A 35 10.51 0.91 2.01
N CYS A 36 9.53 0.05 1.77
CA CYS A 36 9.50 -1.29 2.35
C CYS A 36 10.71 -2.11 1.93
N THR A 37 11.33 -2.78 2.89
CA THR A 37 12.43 -3.71 2.63
C THR A 37 11.91 -5.00 2.01
N GLY A 38 12.74 -5.61 1.15
CA GLY A 38 12.47 -6.95 0.60
C GLY A 38 11.51 -7.01 -0.58
N ARG A 39 11.14 -5.87 -1.18
CA ARG A 39 10.36 -5.81 -2.42
C ARG A 39 10.81 -4.63 -3.27
N GLU A 40 11.00 -4.85 -4.56
CA GLU A 40 11.34 -3.80 -5.51
C GLU A 40 10.08 -3.03 -5.93
N VAL A 41 10.23 -1.73 -6.23
CA VAL A 41 9.11 -0.85 -6.60
C VAL A 41 8.34 -1.39 -7.81
N TRP A 42 9.04 -1.97 -8.78
CA TRP A 42 8.42 -2.47 -10.00
C TRP A 42 7.56 -3.72 -9.73
N GLU A 43 7.92 -4.56 -8.75
CA GLU A 43 7.16 -5.77 -8.40
C GLU A 43 5.77 -5.40 -7.86
N GLU A 44 5.73 -4.39 -7.00
CA GLU A 44 4.48 -3.91 -6.41
C GLU A 44 3.61 -3.14 -7.41
N LEU A 45 4.21 -2.37 -8.31
CA LEU A 45 3.49 -1.72 -9.41
C LEU A 45 2.87 -2.73 -10.36
N LEU A 46 3.61 -3.80 -10.70
CA LEU A 46 3.10 -4.87 -11.54
C LEU A 46 1.94 -5.60 -10.86
N ALA A 47 2.09 -5.96 -9.58
CA ALA A 47 1.05 -6.63 -8.82
C ALA A 47 -0.21 -5.76 -8.65
N TRP A 48 -0.05 -4.46 -8.39
CA TRP A 48 -1.15 -3.50 -8.36
C TRP A 48 -1.86 -3.43 -9.72
N ARG A 49 -1.10 -3.28 -10.81
CA ARG A 49 -1.67 -3.18 -12.17
C ARG A 49 -2.43 -4.43 -12.55
N THR A 50 -1.92 -5.62 -12.24
CA THR A 50 -2.62 -6.89 -12.48
C THR A 50 -3.96 -6.94 -11.74
N ARG A 51 -4.01 -6.54 -10.46
CA ARG A 51 -5.27 -6.47 -9.69
C ARG A 51 -6.24 -5.45 -10.26
N GLN A 52 -5.72 -4.30 -10.69
CA GLN A 52 -6.53 -3.23 -11.27
C GLN A 52 -7.14 -3.68 -12.60
N ASN A 53 -6.33 -4.25 -13.50
CA ASN A 53 -6.81 -4.81 -14.76
C ASN A 53 -7.88 -5.88 -14.53
N GLN A 54 -7.71 -6.77 -13.55
CA GLN A 54 -8.75 -7.77 -13.21
C GLN A 54 -10.05 -7.15 -12.69
N ALA A 55 -9.97 -6.04 -11.96
CA ALA A 55 -11.14 -5.30 -11.49
C ALA A 55 -11.84 -4.55 -12.63
N ASP A 56 -11.04 -4.00 -13.56
CA ASP A 56 -11.52 -3.28 -14.72
C ASP A 56 -12.11 -4.23 -15.77
N ASP A 57 -11.51 -5.40 -16.02
CA ASP A 57 -12.04 -6.46 -16.90
C ASP A 57 -13.40 -7.01 -16.39
N ARG A 58 -13.64 -6.94 -15.07
CA ARG A 58 -14.94 -7.26 -14.47
C ARG A 58 -15.98 -6.16 -14.65
N SER A 59 -15.55 -4.94 -14.95
CA SER A 59 -16.42 -3.85 -15.31
C SER A 59 -16.60 -3.88 -16.83
N GLU A 60 -17.82 -3.91 -17.34
CA GLU A 60 -18.10 -3.84 -18.80
C GLU A 60 -17.77 -2.46 -19.40
N ALA A 61 -16.72 -1.79 -18.90
CA ALA A 61 -16.27 -0.52 -19.42
C ALA A 61 -15.55 -0.78 -20.76
N PRO A 62 -16.03 -0.23 -21.88
CA PRO A 62 -15.37 -0.41 -23.16
C PRO A 62 -13.99 0.25 -23.16
N ASP A 63 -13.00 -0.47 -23.69
CA ASP A 63 -11.61 0.01 -23.92
C ASP A 63 -11.53 1.19 -24.92
N ARG A 64 -12.66 1.52 -25.57
CA ARG A 64 -12.79 2.67 -26.45
C ARG A 64 -13.73 3.70 -25.87
N ALA A 65 -13.34 4.96 -25.98
CA ALA A 65 -14.25 6.07 -25.78
C ALA A 65 -15.46 5.91 -26.74
N THR A 66 -16.66 5.82 -26.17
CA THR A 66 -17.92 5.70 -26.93
C THR A 66 -18.30 6.99 -27.66
N ALA A 67 -17.64 8.11 -27.31
CA ALA A 67 -17.79 9.39 -27.99
C ALA A 67 -16.45 10.16 -27.99
N PRO A 68 -16.21 11.03 -29.00
CA PRO A 68 -15.04 11.90 -29.01
C PRO A 68 -15.04 12.89 -27.84
N SER A 69 -13.87 13.37 -27.44
CA SER A 69 -13.75 14.45 -26.44
C SER A 69 -14.58 15.65 -26.86
N LYS A 70 -15.13 16.40 -25.88
CA LYS A 70 -15.87 17.65 -26.12
C LYS A 70 -15.04 18.67 -26.90
N GLU A 71 -13.73 18.63 -26.79
CA GLU A 71 -12.79 19.47 -27.55
C GLU A 71 -12.68 18.99 -29.00
N ALA A 72 -12.54 17.68 -29.22
CA ALA A 72 -12.54 17.09 -30.56
C ALA A 72 -13.89 17.23 -31.30
N ALA A 73 -15.00 17.32 -30.55
CA ALA A 73 -16.34 17.50 -31.09
C ALA A 73 -16.65 18.96 -31.51
N ARG A 74 -15.80 19.93 -31.14
CA ARG A 74 -16.04 21.36 -31.41
C ARG A 74 -15.39 21.89 -32.69
N GLY A 75 -14.49 21.12 -33.32
CA GLY A 75 -13.77 21.52 -34.53
C GLY A 75 -12.65 22.50 -34.26
#